data_AF-A0A3D3B0J2-F1
#
_entry.id   AF-A0A3D3B0J2-F1
#
_cell.length_a   1.000
_cell.length_b   1.000
_cell.length_c   1.000
_cell.angle_alpha   90.00
_cell.angle_beta   90.00
_cell.angle_gamma   90.00
#
_symmetry.space_group_name_H-M   'P 1'
#
loop_
_entity.id
_entity.type
_entity.pdbx_description
1 polymer ?
#
loop_
_entity_poly.entity_id
_entity_poly.type
_entity_poly.pdbx_seq_one_letter_code
_entity_poly.pdbx_strand_id
1 'polypeptide(L)' 'GMFEHVGVHHYGEFFAKVNALLADDGLMLLHSIGHMSPPGTAGPWLRKYIFPGAYSPALSEVF' A
#
# COMPACT_ATOMS: atom_id res chain seq x y z
N GLY A 1 -7.66 -0.30 0.81
CA GLY A 1 -8.65 0.70 0.37
C GLY A 1 -8.05 2.01 -0.09
N MET A 2 -6.99 2.52 0.56
CA MET A 2 -6.25 3.73 0.15
C MET A 2 -4.76 3.45 -0.05
N PHE A 3 -4.19 2.52 0.72
CA PHE A 3 -2.76 2.19 0.71
C PHE A 3 -2.24 1.72 -0.67
N GLU A 4 -3.09 1.10 -1.47
CA GLU A 4 -2.82 0.69 -2.86
C GLU A 4 -2.51 1.88 -3.80
N HIS A 5 -2.85 3.10 -3.38
CA HIS A 5 -2.62 4.34 -4.12
C HIS A 5 -1.41 5.13 -3.62
N VAL A 6 -0.81 4.74 -2.49
CA VAL A 6 0.35 5.43 -1.90
C VAL A 6 1.59 5.22 -2.78
N GLY A 7 1.74 4.01 -3.32
CA GLY A 7 2.92 3.63 -4.10
C GLY A 7 4.13 3.34 -3.21
N VAL A 8 4.94 2.36 -3.64
CA VAL A 8 6.04 1.79 -2.84
C VAL A 8 7.06 2.82 -2.34
N HIS A 9 7.32 3.88 -3.12
CA HIS A 9 8.27 4.92 -2.76
C HIS A 9 7.83 5.80 -1.58
N HIS A 10 6.53 5.77 -1.22
CA HIS A 10 5.96 6.62 -0.17
C HIS A 10 5.55 5.84 1.08
N TYR A 11 5.89 4.55 1.19
CA TYR A 11 5.52 3.74 2.35
C TYR A 11 6.14 4.26 3.66
N GLY A 12 7.40 4.68 3.63
CA GLY A 12 8.04 5.28 4.80
C GLY A 12 7.33 6.54 5.30
N GLU A 13 6.96 7.43 4.38
CA GLU A 13 6.21 8.65 4.69
C GLU A 13 4.82 8.33 5.27
N PHE A 14 4.13 7.36 4.67
CA PHE A 14 2.82 6.91 5.15
C PHE A 14 2.88 6.41 6.60
N PHE A 15 3.79 5.48 6.91
CA PHE A 15 3.91 4.93 8.26
C PHE A 15 4.42 5.94 9.29
N ALA A 16 5.32 6.85 8.89
CA ALA A 16 5.73 7.96 9.75
C ALA A 16 4.54 8.87 10.10
N LYS A 17 3.67 9.17 9.13
CA LYS A 17 2.50 10.00 9.38
C LYS A 17 1.46 9.30 10.25
N VAL A 18 1.24 8.00 10.05
CA VAL A 18 0.41 7.18 10.94
C VAL A 18 0.91 7.25 12.37
N ASN A 19 2.21 7.02 12.59
CA ASN A 19 2.80 7.03 13.92
C ASN A 19 2.63 8.40 14.62
N ALA A 20 2.83 9.50 13.88
CA ALA A 20 2.65 10.84 14.41
C ALA A 20 1.20 11.23 14.75
N LEU A 21 0.20 10.48 14.27
CA LEU A 21 -1.22 10.73 14.51
C LEU A 21 -1.83 9.82 15.58
N LEU A 22 -1.16 8.74 15.96
CA LEU A 22 -1.61 7.83 17.01
C LEU A 22 -1.29 8.38 18.39
N ALA A 23 -2.12 8.03 19.38
CA ALA A 23 -1.73 8.14 20.79
C ALA A 23 -0.60 7.15 21.11
N ASP A 24 0.11 7.37 22.22
CA ASP A 24 1.25 6.52 22.62
C ASP A 24 0.90 5.02 22.75
N ASP A 25 -0.35 4.71 23.11
CA ASP A 25 -0.90 3.35 23.22
C ASP A 25 -1.95 3.03 22.13
N GLY A 26 -2.04 3.88 21.11
CA GLY A 26 -2.98 3.74 20.00
C GLY A 26 -2.66 2.54 19.10
N LEU A 27 -3.71 1.89 18.60
CA LEU A 27 -3.61 0.80 17.63
C LEU A 27 -4.11 1.22 16.25
N MET A 28 -3.41 0.78 15.21
CA MET A 28 -3.87 0.92 13.82
C MET A 28 -4.08 -0.47 13.20
N LEU A 29 -5.18 -0.60 12.46
CA LEU A 29 -5.40 -1.72 11.54
C LEU A 29 -5.31 -1.21 10.09
N LEU A 30 -4.34 -1.74 9.33
CA LEU A 30 -4.23 -1.49 7.89
C LEU A 30 -4.97 -2.58 7.12
N HIS A 31 -6.01 -2.21 6.37
CA HIS A 31 -6.66 -3.10 5.42
C HIS A 31 -6.33 -2.69 3.98
N SER A 32 -5.65 -3.57 3.25
CA SER A 32 -5.21 -3.34 1.87
C SER A 32 -5.32 -4.61 1.03
N ILE A 33 -5.58 -4.42 -0.26
CA ILE A 33 -5.41 -5.45 -1.28
C ILE A 33 -3.90 -5.62 -1.51
N GLY A 34 -3.40 -6.83 -1.28
CA GLY A 34 -2.01 -7.21 -1.56
C GLY A 34 -1.95 -8.53 -2.34
N HIS A 35 -0.76 -8.88 -2.82
CA HIS A 35 -0.53 -10.17 -3.48
C HIS A 35 0.66 -10.93 -2.87
N MET A 36 0.60 -12.27 -2.99
CA MET A 36 1.64 -13.18 -2.46
C MET A 36 2.82 -13.39 -3.42
N SER A 37 2.72 -12.91 -4.67
CA SER A 37 3.82 -12.95 -5.63
C SER A 37 4.90 -11.92 -5.30
N PRO A 38 6.14 -12.08 -5.83
CA PRO A 38 7.17 -11.04 -5.74
C PRO A 38 6.68 -9.69 -6.28
N PRO A 39 7.30 -8.56 -5.88
CA PRO A 39 6.93 -7.22 -6.32
C PRO A 39 6.66 -7.14 -7.82
N GLY A 40 5.47 -6.66 -8.17
CA GLY A 40 4.97 -6.74 -9.52
C GLY A 40 3.82 -5.79 -9.77
N THR A 41 3.75 -5.27 -10.99
CA THR A 41 2.67 -4.38 -11.39
C THR A 41 1.39 -5.17 -11.72
N ALA A 42 0.22 -4.64 -11.34
CA ALA A 42 -1.08 -5.23 -11.70
C ALA A 42 -1.23 -5.46 -13.22
N GLY A 43 -2.05 -6.42 -13.66
CA GLY A 43 -2.14 -6.80 -15.09
C GLY A 43 -2.39 -5.62 -16.06
N PRO A 44 -1.91 -5.68 -17.33
CA PRO A 44 -1.94 -4.54 -18.25
C PRO A 44 -3.35 -3.96 -18.51
N TRP A 45 -4.37 -4.81 -18.57
CA TRP A 45 -5.76 -4.38 -18.75
C TRP A 45 -6.26 -3.57 -17.54
N LEU A 46 -5.97 -4.04 -16.33
CA LEU A 46 -6.37 -3.38 -15.09
C LEU A 46 -5.74 -1.99 -14.98
N ARG A 47 -4.43 -1.89 -15.26
CA ARG A 47 -3.72 -0.60 -15.26
C ARG A 47 -4.18 0.36 -16.34
N LYS A 48 -4.61 -0.16 -17.50
CA LYS A 48 -5.02 0.68 -18.62
C LYS A 48 -6.43 1.24 -18.46
N TYR A 49 -7.35 0.46 -17.89
CA TYR A 49 -8.78 0.78 -17.97
C TYR A 49 -9.49 0.96 -16.62
N ILE A 50 -9.00 0.35 -15.54
CA ILE A 50 -9.70 0.36 -14.25
C ILE A 50 -8.96 1.20 -13.22
N PHE A 51 -7.66 0.94 -13.04
CA PHE A 51 -6.84 1.63 -12.04
C PHE A 51 -5.51 2.11 -12.64
N PRO A 52 -5.52 3.24 -13.39
CA PRO A 52 -4.29 3.85 -13.89
C PRO A 52 -3.36 4.24 -12.74
N GLY A 53 -2.12 3.74 -12.77
CA GLY A 53 -1.09 4.02 -11.76
C GLY A 53 -1.20 3.22 -10.46
N ALA A 54 -2.19 2.34 -10.31
CA ALA A 54 -2.33 1.56 -9.08
C ALA A 54 -1.22 0.52 -8.91
N TYR A 55 -0.80 0.36 -7.66
CA TYR A 55 0.19 -0.62 -7.22
C TYR A 55 -0.37 -1.41 -6.05
N SER A 56 -0.54 -2.71 -6.23
CA SER A 56 -0.91 -3.58 -5.11
C SER A 56 0.39 -4.04 -4.44
N PRO A 57 0.61 -3.76 -3.15
CA PRO A 57 1.82 -4.17 -2.45
C PRO A 57 2.03 -5.68 -2.51
N ALA A 58 3.27 -6.10 -2.76
CA ALA A 58 3.69 -7.44 -2.39
C ALA A 58 3.80 -7.53 -0.86
N LEU A 59 3.49 -8.69 -0.29
CA LEU A 59 3.56 -8.89 1.16
C LEU A 59 4.96 -8.56 1.72
N SER A 60 6.01 -8.85 0.95
CA SER A 60 7.42 -8.57 1.29
C SER A 60 7.80 -7.08 1.31
N GLU A 61 6.92 -6.17 0.90
CA GLU A 61 7.19 -4.73 0.90
C GLU A 61 6.54 -4.01 2.09
N VAL A 62 5.73 -4.74 2.86
CA VAL A 62 4.96 -4.22 4.00
C VAL A 62 5.52 -4.73 5.34
N PHE A 63 6.41 -5.73 5.32
CA PHE A 63 7.06 -6.33 6.49
C PHE A 63 8.59 -6.38 6.34
#